data_AF-A0A2N3DS63-F1
#
_entry.id   AF-A0A2N3DS63-F1
#
_cell.length_a   1.000
_cell.length_b   1.000
_cell.length_c   1.000
_cell.angle_alpha   90.00
_cell.angle_beta   90.00
_cell.angle_gamma   90.00
#
_symmetry.space_group_name_H-M   'P 1'
#
loop_
_entity.id
_entity.type
_entity.pdbx_description
1 polymer ?
#
loop_
_entity_poly.entity_id
_entity_poly.type
_entity_poly.pdbx_seq_one_letter_code
_entity_poly.pdbx_strand_id
1 'polypeptide(L)' 'YPRKGPVPPELELLGISTYRQLSHASYRIIYSLERVDKAEAIVVHLVADARRDFRTLLAERLLGS' A
#
# COMPACT_ATOMS: atom_id res chain seq x y z
N TYR A 1 7.21 1.01 13.98
CA TYR A 1 6.24 2.12 14.04
C TYR A 1 5.32 2.09 12.82
N PRO A 2 4.09 1.55 12.95
CA PRO A 2 3.21 1.30 11.80
C PRO A 2 2.66 2.57 11.12
N ARG A 3 2.62 3.70 11.82
CA ARG A 3 2.16 4.98 11.26
C ARG A 3 3.25 5.78 10.54
N LYS A 4 4.49 5.27 10.54
CA LYS A 4 5.67 5.98 10.02
C LYS A 4 5.84 5.83 8.50
N GLY A 5 5.19 4.84 7.88
CA GLY A 5 5.24 4.67 6.42
C GLY A 5 4.62 5.89 5.71
N PRO A 6 5.20 6.36 4.60
CA PRO A 6 4.55 7.40 3.81
C PRO A 6 3.27 6.88 3.16
N VAL A 7 2.39 7.78 2.74
CA VAL A 7 1.28 7.43 1.84
C VAL A 7 1.89 7.04 0.48
N PRO A 8 1.35 6.02 -0.22
CA PRO A 8 1.74 5.77 -1.60
C PRO A 8 1.39 6.98 -2.48
N PRO A 9 2.34 7.59 -3.21
CA PRO A 9 2.09 8.83 -3.96
C PRO A 9 0.95 8.70 -4.97
N GLU A 10 0.77 7.52 -5.56
CA GLU A 10 -0.34 7.21 -6.46
C GLU A 10 -1.72 7.27 -5.77
N LEU A 11 -1.79 6.95 -4.48
CA LEU A 11 -3.01 7.07 -3.68
C LEU A 11 -3.19 8.48 -3.12
N GLU A 12 -2.08 9.15 -2.78
CA GLU A 12 -2.07 10.55 -2.35
C GLU A 12 -2.62 11.47 -3.46
N LEU A 13 -2.25 11.23 -4.72
CA LEU A 13 -2.80 11.95 -5.89
C LEU A 13 -4.32 11.77 -6.05
N LEU A 14 -4.88 10.69 -5.52
CA LEU A 14 -6.31 10.41 -5.52
C LEU A 14 -7.01 10.89 -4.23
N GLY A 15 -6.30 11.56 -3.32
CA GLY A 15 -6.82 12.01 -2.02
C GLY A 15 -6.97 10.89 -0.98
N ILE A 16 -6.40 9.71 -1.21
CA ILE A 16 -6.51 8.55 -0.34
C ILE A 16 -5.29 8.49 0.59
N SER A 17 -5.52 8.68 1.90
CA SER A 17 -4.45 8.77 2.93
C SER A 17 -4.45 7.65 3.96
N THR A 18 -5.40 6.72 3.88
CA THR A 18 -5.59 5.57 4.80
C THR A 18 -4.52 4.49 4.63
N TYR A 19 -3.90 4.42 3.45
CA TYR A 19 -2.86 3.46 3.13
C TYR A 19 -1.47 4.00 3.41
N ARG A 20 -0.56 3.08 3.69
CA ARG A 20 0.84 3.29 3.99
C ARG A 20 1.67 2.36 3.12
N GLN A 21 2.85 2.81 2.72
CA GLN A 21 3.83 1.96 2.06
C GLN A 21 5.05 1.70 2.94
N LEU A 22 5.67 0.56 2.71
CA LEU A 22 7.01 0.22 3.17
C LEU A 22 7.80 -0.34 1.99
N SER A 23 8.98 0.21 1.75
CA SER A 23 9.94 -0.34 0.79
C SER A 23 11.00 -1.13 1.55
N HIS A 24 11.17 -2.41 1.20
CA HIS A 24 12.18 -3.27 1.78
C HIS A 24 12.89 -4.04 0.66
N ALA A 25 14.19 -3.80 0.48
CA ALA A 25 14.96 -4.28 -0.66
C ALA A 25 14.25 -3.96 -2.00
N SER A 26 14.03 -4.96 -2.85
CA SER A 26 13.28 -4.84 -4.11
C SER A 26 11.77 -4.98 -3.94
N TYR A 27 11.23 -5.01 -2.72
CA TYR A 27 9.79 -5.17 -2.48
C TYR A 27 9.16 -3.89 -1.96
N ARG A 28 7.93 -3.64 -2.41
CA ARG A 28 7.06 -2.60 -1.88
C ARG A 28 5.81 -3.25 -1.32
N ILE A 29 5.53 -2.91 -0.07
CA ILE A 29 4.41 -3.42 0.72
C ILE A 29 3.43 -2.28 0.91
N ILE A 30 2.17 -2.48 0.53
CA ILE A 30 1.07 -1.56 0.82
C ILE A 30 0.25 -2.16 1.95
N TYR A 31 0.05 -1.39 3.02
CA TYR A 31 -0.71 -1.79 4.19
C TYR A 31 -1.58 -0.66 4.72
N SER A 32 -2.56 -0.99 5.54
CA SER A 32 -3.42 -0.05 6.27
C SER A 32 -3.36 -0.37 7.77
N LEU A 33 -3.83 0.58 8.58
CA LEU A 33 -4.13 0.35 9.99
C LEU A 33 -5.64 0.29 10.15
N GLU A 34 -6.14 -0.88 10.52
CA GLU A 34 -7.58 -1.15 10.62
C GLU A 34 -7.93 -1.60 12.03
N ARG A 35 -9.16 -1.31 12.46
CA ARG A 35 -9.69 -1.90 13.69
C ARG A 35 -10.22 -3.29 13.37
N VAL A 36 -9.60 -4.31 13.95
CA VAL A 36 -10.08 -5.69 13.93
C VAL A 36 -10.51 -6.02 15.35
N ASP A 37 -11.81 -6.30 15.52
CA ASP A 37 -12.48 -6.40 16.81
C ASP A 37 -12.26 -5.15 17.69
N LYS A 38 -11.40 -5.27 18.70
CA LYS A 38 -11.11 -4.21 19.68
C LYS A 38 -9.67 -3.67 19.58
N ALA A 39 -8.87 -4.16 18.64
CA ALA A 39 -7.46 -3.82 18.50
C ALA A 39 -7.15 -3.17 17.15
N GLU A 40 -6.09 -2.36 17.10
CA GLU A 40 -5.52 -1.87 15.84
C GLU A 40 -4.63 -2.98 15.25
N ALA A 41 -4.91 -3.35 14.01
CA ALA A 41 -4.17 -4.36 13.26
C ALA A 41 -3.57 -3.76 11.99
N ILE A 42 -2.46 -4.35 11.55
CA ILE A 42 -1.86 -4.04 10.25
C ILE A 42 -2.46 -5.02 9.25
N VAL A 43 -3.15 -4.50 8.24
CA VAL A 43 -3.67 -5.30 7.13
C VAL A 43 -2.79 -5.07 5.92
N VAL A 44 -2.18 -6.14 5.41
CA VAL A 44 -1.30 -6.10 4.23
C VAL A 44 -2.15 -6.38 3.00
N HIS A 45 -2.23 -5.41 2.09
CA HIS A 45 -3.06 -5.49 0.87
C HIS A 45 -2.26 -5.98 -0.34
N LEU A 46 -0.98 -5.59 -0.40
CA LEU A 46 -0.13 -5.90 -1.54
C LEU A 46 1.31 -6.07 -1.08
N VAL A 47 1.94 -7.15 -1.55
CA VAL A 47 3.39 -7.33 -1.54
C VAL A 47 3.79 -7.55 -2.99
N ALA A 48 4.54 -6.62 -3.57
CA ALA A 48 5.00 -6.76 -4.93
C ALA A 48 6.45 -6.31 -5.08
N ASP A 49 7.12 -6.85 -6.10
CA ASP A 49 8.49 -6.49 -6.45
C ASP A 49 8.49 -5.10 -7.10
N ALA A 50 9.07 -4.12 -6.40
CA ALA A 50 9.20 -2.72 -6.78
C ALA A 50 10.06 -2.50 -8.04
N ARG A 51 10.77 -3.52 -8.53
CA ARG A 51 11.47 -3.46 -9.83
C ARG A 51 10.53 -3.63 -11.00
N ARG A 52 9.32 -4.18 -10.78
CA ARG A 52 8.25 -4.15 -11.78
C ARG A 52 7.59 -2.78 -11.74
N ASP A 53 7.15 -2.28 -12.89
CA ASP A 53 6.43 -1.01 -12.97
C ASP A 53 5.14 -1.08 -12.14
N PHE A 54 5.24 -0.55 -10.92
CA PHE A 54 4.19 -0.60 -9.91
C PHE A 54 2.96 0.20 -10.34
N ARG A 55 3.13 1.26 -11.15
CA ARG A 55 2.01 2.03 -11.71
C ARG A 55 1.24 1.17 -12.70
N THR A 56 1.96 0.47 -13.57
CA THR A 56 1.35 -0.45 -14.54
C THR A 56 0.64 -1.61 -13.82
N LEU A 57 1.27 -2.24 -12.82
CA LEU A 57 0.62 -3.32 -12.03
C LEU A 57 -0.60 -2.85 -11.23
N LEU A 58 -0.54 -1.66 -10.62
CA LEU A 58 -1.65 -1.13 -9.85
C LEU A 58 -2.80 -0.69 -10.77
N ALA A 59 -2.48 -0.05 -11.90
CA ALA A 59 -3.46 0.27 -12.95
C ALA A 59 -4.08 -1.01 -13.51
N GLU A 60 -3.31 -2.06 -13.79
CA GLU A 60 -3.87 -3.36 -14.19
C GLU A 60 -4.82 -3.90 -13.12
N ARG A 61 -4.45 -3.96 -11.84
CA ARG A 61 -5.34 -4.54 -10.80
C ARG A 61 -6.56 -3.68 -10.43
N LEU A 62 -6.49 -2.36 -10.60
CA LEU A 62 -7.60 -1.44 -10.32
C LEU A 62 -8.46 -1.12 -11.56
N LEU A 63 -7.92 -1.26 -12.78
CA LEU A 63 -8.55 -0.85 -14.04
C LEU A 63 -8.71 -2.00 -15.07
N GLY A 64 -8.25 -3.23 -14.80
CA GLY A 64 -8.49 -4.40 -15.66
C GLY A 64 -8.66 -5.69 -14.86
N SER A 65 -9.75 -6.44 -14.93
CA SER A 65 -10.86 -6.56 -15.89
C SER A 65 -12.16 -6.79 -15.13
#